data_AF-A0A819XLM8-F1
#
_entry.id   AF-A0A819XLM8-F1
#
_cell.length_a   1.000
_cell.length_b   1.000
_cell.length_c   1.000
_cell.angle_alpha   90.00
_cell.angle_beta   90.00
_cell.angle_gamma   90.00
#
_symmetry.space_group_name_H-M   'P 1'
#
loop_
_entity.id
_entity.type
_entity.pdbx_description
1 polymer ?
#
loop_
_entity_poly.entity_id
_entity_poly.type
_entity_poly.pdbx_seq_one_letter_code
_entity_poly.pdbx_strand_id
1 'polypeptide(L)' 'MCFLAYCDILPIPRNNWIPPERYIESDIVFIIYTGASFYQNRAIATRDTWLSRVTHKYFFSSTPYP' A
#
# COMPACT_ATOMS: atom_id res chain seq x y z
N MET A 1 28.86 -15.25 7.93
CA MET A 1 28.04 -15.65 9.10
C MET A 1 26.89 -14.66 9.22
N CYS A 2 25.68 -15.04 8.79
CA CYS A 2 24.46 -14.28 9.08
C CYS A 2 24.00 -14.68 10.49
N PHE A 3 23.72 -13.72 11.37
CA PHE A 3 23.10 -14.00 12.67
C PHE A 3 21.68 -14.55 12.41
N LEU A 4 21.47 -15.80 12.83
CA LEU A 4 20.34 -16.68 12.50
C LEU A 4 18.94 -16.03 12.61
N ALA A 5 18.74 -15.04 13.49
CA ALA A 5 17.44 -14.41 13.71
C ALA A 5 16.96 -13.47 12.58
N TYR A 6 17.88 -12.85 11.83
CA TYR A 6 17.49 -11.91 10.75
C TYR A 6 17.26 -12.61 9.41
N CYS A 7 17.88 -13.76 9.21
CA CYS A 7 17.77 -14.52 7.97
C CYS A 7 16.41 -15.26 7.83
N ASP A 8 15.62 -15.37 8.91
CA ASP A 8 14.24 -15.91 8.89
C ASP A 8 13.15 -14.85 8.61
N ILE A 9 13.47 -13.56 8.76
CA ILE A 9 12.50 -12.46 8.54
C ILE A 9 12.32 -12.18 7.05
N LEU A 10 13.35 -12.47 6.25
CA LEU A 10 13.30 -12.34 4.80
C LEU A 10 12.99 -13.71 4.22
N PRO A 11 11.81 -13.93 3.63
CA PRO A 11 11.48 -15.24 3.13
C PRO A 11 12.38 -15.56 1.93
N ILE A 12 13.26 -16.56 2.10
CA ILE A 12 14.11 -17.07 1.03
C ILE A 12 13.19 -17.81 0.04
N PRO A 13 13.18 -17.44 -1.25
CA PRO A 13 12.29 -18.07 -2.23
C PRO A 13 12.59 -19.57 -2.31
N ARG A 14 11.57 -20.40 -2.05
CA ARG A 14 11.63 -21.86 -2.19
C ARG A 14 11.22 -22.24 -3.62
N ASN A 15 11.62 -23.41 -4.10
CA ASN A 15 11.37 -23.88 -5.48
C ASN A 15 9.89 -23.88 -5.92
N ASN A 16 8.92 -23.78 -4.99
CA ASN A 16 7.49 -23.74 -5.27
C ASN A 16 6.89 -22.33 -5.17
N TRP A 17 7.72 -21.29 -5.13
CA TRP A 17 7.24 -19.91 -5.11
C TRP A 17 6.75 -19.51 -6.49
N ILE A 18 5.60 -18.84 -6.53
CA ILE A 18 5.12 -18.20 -7.75
C ILE A 18 6.23 -17.21 -8.18
N PRO A 19 6.69 -17.28 -9.45
CA PRO A 19 7.72 -16.35 -9.91
C PRO A 19 7.23 -14.91 -9.68
N PRO A 20 8.13 -13.99 -9.27
CA PRO A 20 7.74 -12.62 -9.02
C PRO A 20 7.16 -12.02 -10.31
N GLU A 21 5.86 -11.73 -10.28
CA GLU A 21 5.19 -11.04 -11.37
C GLU A 21 5.50 -9.55 -11.26
N ARG A 22 5.90 -8.95 -12.39
CA ARG A 22 6.12 -7.51 -12.46
C ARG A 22 4.80 -6.85 -12.84
N TYR A 23 4.17 -6.22 -11.86
CA TYR A 23 3.01 -5.38 -12.09
C TYR A 23 3.46 -4.01 -12.62
N ILE A 24 2.74 -3.50 -13.62
CA ILE A 24 2.83 -2.11 -14.03
C ILE A 24 1.78 -1.29 -13.25
N GLU A 25 1.93 0.03 -13.22
CA GLU A 25 1.06 0.90 -12.40
C GLU A 25 -0.43 0.79 -12.77
N SER A 26 -0.77 0.40 -14.00
CA SER A 26 -2.14 0.15 -14.43
C SER A 26 -2.77 -1.11 -13.84
N ASP A 27 -1.95 -2.04 -13.31
CA ASP A 27 -2.43 -3.31 -12.77
C ASP A 27 -2.80 -3.19 -11.28
N ILE A 28 -2.46 -2.06 -10.65
CA ILE A 28 -2.60 -1.84 -9.20
C ILE A 28 -3.54 -0.68 -8.95
N VAL A 29 -4.54 -0.90 -8.09
CA VAL A 29 -5.44 0.14 -7.58
C VAL A 29 -5.29 0.27 -6.08
N PHE A 30 -5.10 1.50 -5.61
CA PHE A 30 -5.06 1.80 -4.18
C PHE A 30 -6.42 2.34 -3.71
N ILE A 31 -7.03 1.63 -2.75
CA ILE A 31 -8.28 2.03 -2.12
C ILE A 31 -8.00 2.39 -0.67
N ILE A 32 -8.25 3.65 -0.31
CA ILE A 32 -8.02 4.16 1.04
C ILE A 32 -9.36 4.36 1.72
N TYR A 33 -9.61 3.58 2.78
CA TYR A 33 -10.74 3.76 3.68
C TYR A 33 -10.33 4.53 4.92
N THR A 34 -11.09 5.56 5.27
CA THR A 34 -10.91 6.32 6.50
C THR A 34 -12.24 6.66 7.16
N GLY A 35 -12.22 6.81 8.47
CA GLY A 35 -13.32 7.48 9.19
C GLY A 35 -13.36 8.98 8.86
N ALA A 36 -14.56 9.55 8.89
CA ALA A 36 -14.82 10.96 8.58
C ALA A 36 -13.93 11.94 9.38
N SER A 37 -13.74 11.68 10.67
CA SER A 37 -12.94 12.51 11.58
C SER A 37 -11.45 12.58 11.22
N PHE A 38 -10.94 11.61 10.46
CA PHE A 38 -9.53 11.53 10.10
C PHE A 38 -9.25 11.94 8.65
N TYR A 39 -10.29 12.25 7.87
CA TYR A 39 -10.11 12.53 6.45
C TYR A 39 -9.25 13.78 6.22
N GLN A 40 -9.56 14.91 6.86
CA GLN A 40 -8.78 16.14 6.72
C GLN A 40 -7.33 15.99 7.17
N ASN A 41 -7.12 15.30 8.30
CA ASN A 41 -5.82 15.31 8.97
C ASN A 41 -4.88 14.19 8.50
N ARG A 42 -5.44 13.06 8.06
CA ARG A 42 -4.65 11.85 7.71
C ARG A 42 -4.84 11.47 6.26
N ALA A 43 -6.07 11.35 5.76
CA ALA A 43 -6.28 10.91 4.38
C ALA A 43 -5.73 11.91 3.36
N ILE A 44 -5.91 13.22 3.60
CA ILE A 44 -5.30 14.26 2.77
C ILE A 44 -3.77 14.23 2.86
N ALA A 45 -3.20 14.09 4.06
CA ALA A 45 -1.74 13.99 4.21
C ALA A 45 -1.17 12.77 3.45
N THR A 46 -1.85 11.62 3.50
CA THR A 46 -1.44 10.43 2.73
C THR A 46 -1.59 10.68 1.22
N ARG A 47 -2.67 11.33 0.78
CA ARG A 47 -2.90 11.73 -0.62
C ARG A 47 -1.77 12.60 -1.15
N ASP A 48 -1.36 13.60 -0.36
CA ASP A 48 -0.42 14.63 -0.79
C ASP A 48 1.04 14.18 -0.70
N THR A 49 1.31 13.07 -0.01
CA THR A 49 2.65 12.48 0.10
C THR A 49 2.88 11.42 -0.97
N TRP A 50 3.01 10.15 -0.60
CA TRP A 50 3.43 9.09 -1.51
C TRP A 50 2.34 8.73 -2.53
N LEU A 51 1.05 8.84 -2.16
CA LEU A 51 -0.06 8.60 -3.09
C LEU A 51 -0.15 9.67 -4.17
N SER A 52 0.48 10.84 -4.02
CA SER A 52 0.41 11.91 -5.02
C SER A 52 0.87 11.43 -6.40
N ARG A 53 1.82 10.48 -6.42
CA ARG A 53 2.45 9.92 -7.63
C ARG A 53 1.73 8.72 -8.24
N VAL A 54 0.70 8.20 -7.57
CA VAL A 54 -0.06 7.03 -8.03
C VAL A 54 -1.30 7.49 -8.79
N THR A 55 -1.48 6.99 -10.01
CA THR A 55 -2.57 7.40 -10.90
C THR A 55 -3.90 6.78 -10.46
N HIS A 56 -3.93 5.47 -10.20
CA HIS A 56 -5.14 4.73 -9.86
C HIS A 56 -5.37 4.68 -8.34
N LYS A 57 -5.88 5.78 -7.77
CA LYS A 57 -6.17 5.91 -6.34
C LYS A 57 -7.58 6.42 -6.06
N TYR A 58 -8.25 5.82 -5.06
CA TYR A 58 -9.59 6.19 -4.63
C TYR A 58 -9.66 6.35 -3.11
N PHE A 59 -10.30 7.43 -2.65
CA PHE A 59 -10.52 7.72 -1.24
C PHE A 59 -11.99 7.58 -0.89
N PHE A 60 -12.27 6.76 0.12
CA PHE A 60 -13.62 6.54 0.65
C PHE A 60 -13.66 6.95 2.12
N SER A 61 -14.70 7.71 2.47
CA SER A 61 -15.00 8.12 3.84
C SER A 61 -16.32 7.49 4.27
N SER A 62 -16.43 7.18 5.58
CA SER A 62 -17.67 6.67 6.19
C SER A 62 -18.86 7.64 6.10
N THR A 63 -18.60 8.92 5.79
CA THR A 63 -19.62 9.92 5.46
C THR A 63 -19.27 10.58 4.13
N PRO A 64 -20.23 10.80 3.22
CA PRO A 64 -20.00 11.65 2.06
C PRO A 64 -19.57 13.02 2.55
N TYR A 65 -18.48 13.51 1.99
CA TYR A 65 -18.05 14.88 2.25
C TYR A 65 -19.11 15.86 1.72
N PRO A 66 -19.50 16.89 2.48
CA PRO A 66 -20.27 18.00 1.92
C PRO A 66 -19.43 18.80 0.91
#